data_AF-A0A969W4X0-F1
#
_entry.id   AF-A0A969W4X0-F1
#
_cell.length_a   1.000
_cell.length_b   1.000
_cell.length_c   1.000
_cell.angle_alpha   90.00
_cell.angle_beta   90.00
_cell.angle_gamma   90.00
#
_symmetry.space_group_name_H-M   'P 1'
#
loop_
_entity.id
_entity.type
_entity.pdbx_description
1 polymer ?
#
loop_
_entity_poly.entity_id
_entity_poly.type
_entity_poly.pdbx_seq_one_letter_code
_entity_poly.pdbx_strand_id
1 'polypeptide(L)'
;MGIQVVTVFLQKQGIPSNSFNLADASGLSRRNSIAPRAIVRLLQIMHSDRAFRDSLAIAAVDGTLKNRFQDTPAQANLSGKTGTLSDVVSLSGYVKPAAYDELAFSIMLNHSDRPAEEVRAMVDAIALLLTRVQRC
;
A
#
# COMPACT_ATOMS: atom_id res chain seq x y z
N MET A 1 12.68 -10.82 18.87
CA MET A 1 11.49 -11.62 19.26
C MET A 1 10.28 -11.27 18.38
N GLY A 2 9.82 -10.02 18.31
CA GLY A 2 8.63 -9.65 17.50
C GLY A 2 8.72 -9.92 15.98
N ILE A 3 9.85 -9.57 15.34
CA ILE A 3 10.03 -9.77 13.89
C ILE A 3 9.96 -11.25 13.49
N GLN A 4 10.50 -12.15 14.31
CA GLN A 4 10.45 -13.60 14.03
C GLN A 4 9.00 -14.11 14.00
N VAL A 5 8.13 -13.61 14.87
CA VAL A 5 6.71 -13.96 14.88
C VAL A 5 6.02 -13.47 13.60
N VAL A 6 6.31 -12.25 13.18
CA VAL A 6 5.78 -11.69 11.92
C VAL A 6 6.27 -12.50 10.72
N THR A 7 7.56 -12.83 10.65
CA THR A 7 8.13 -13.67 9.60
C THR A 7 7.44 -15.03 9.51
N VAL A 8 7.26 -15.71 10.66
CA VAL A 8 6.57 -17.01 10.71
C VAL A 8 5.12 -16.88 10.26
N PHE A 9 4.43 -15.82 10.68
CA PHE A 9 3.06 -15.55 10.23
C PHE A 9 2.98 -15.39 8.72
N LEU A 10 3.83 -14.53 8.12
CA LEU A 10 3.85 -14.31 6.67
C LEU A 10 4.14 -15.60 5.90
N GLN A 11 5.08 -16.41 6.39
CA GLN A 11 5.40 -17.71 5.79
C GLN A 11 4.22 -18.68 5.86
N LYS A 12 3.53 -18.79 7.01
CA LYS A 12 2.32 -19.61 7.16
C LYS A 12 1.21 -19.20 6.20
N GLN A 13 1.17 -17.91 5.84
CA GLN A 13 0.23 -17.33 4.90
C GLN A 13 0.63 -17.50 3.42
N GLY A 14 1.73 -18.23 3.15
CA GLY A 14 2.20 -18.54 1.80
C GLY A 14 3.02 -17.43 1.15
N ILE A 15 3.48 -16.43 1.92
CA ILE A 15 4.38 -15.38 1.43
C ILE A 15 5.82 -15.92 1.47
N PRO A 16 6.53 -16.03 0.32
CA PRO A 16 7.88 -16.60 0.26
C PRO A 16 8.86 -15.82 1.13
N SER A 17 9.74 -16.53 1.85
CA SER A 17 10.74 -15.92 2.73
C SER A 17 11.76 -15.05 2.00
N ASN A 18 12.01 -15.32 0.71
CA ASN A 18 12.87 -14.49 -0.14
C ASN A 18 12.19 -13.22 -0.66
N SER A 19 10.91 -13.01 -0.38
CA SER A 19 10.14 -11.84 -0.81
C SER A 19 10.14 -10.69 0.19
N PHE A 20 10.75 -10.89 1.37
CA PHE A 20 10.89 -9.85 2.38
C PHE A 20 12.14 -10.02 3.25
N ASN A 21 12.67 -8.90 3.72
CA ASN A 21 13.65 -8.78 4.79
C ASN A 21 13.12 -7.72 5.75
N LEU A 22 12.83 -8.12 6.99
CA LEU A 22 12.31 -7.22 8.02
C LEU A 22 13.41 -7.02 9.07
N ALA A 23 14.00 -5.83 9.07
CA ALA A 23 14.98 -5.39 10.06
C ALA A 23 14.33 -4.63 11.23
N ASP A 24 13.17 -3.99 11.01
CA ASP A 24 12.29 -3.47 12.06
C ASP A 24 10.81 -3.54 11.65
N ALA A 25 9.92 -3.22 12.59
CA ALA A 25 8.47 -3.24 12.39
C ALA A 25 7.87 -1.88 11.99
N SER A 26 8.62 -0.78 12.16
CA SER A 26 8.14 0.57 11.82
C SER A 26 8.36 0.92 10.35
N GLY A 27 9.26 0.21 9.68
CA GLY A 27 9.69 0.52 8.32
C GLY A 27 10.88 1.48 8.26
N LEU A 28 11.41 1.98 9.39
CA LEU A 28 12.47 3.00 9.41
C LEU A 28 13.84 2.46 8.95
N SER A 29 14.07 1.17 9.12
CA SER A 29 15.33 0.55 8.70
C SER A 29 15.40 0.51 7.18
N ARG A 30 16.47 1.07 6.63
CA ARG A 30 16.84 0.93 5.21
C ARG A 30 17.13 -0.51 4.80
N ARG A 31 17.29 -1.43 5.78
CA ARG A 31 17.44 -2.87 5.53
C ARG A 31 16.10 -3.57 5.32
N ASN A 32 14.98 -2.89 5.60
CA ASN A 32 13.67 -3.41 5.27
C ASN A 32 13.52 -3.47 3.75
N SER A 33 13.19 -4.64 3.23
CA SER A 33 12.85 -4.84 1.83
C SER A 33 11.64 -5.74 1.77
N ILE A 34 10.67 -5.43 0.93
CA ILE A 34 9.51 -6.29 0.71
C ILE A 34 9.05 -6.13 -0.72
N ALA A 35 8.76 -7.25 -1.38
CA ALA A 35 8.22 -7.24 -2.72
C ALA A 35 6.77 -6.71 -2.70
N PRO A 36 6.36 -5.86 -3.66
CA PRO A 36 4.97 -5.40 -3.75
C PRO A 36 3.96 -6.55 -3.80
N ARG A 37 4.33 -7.68 -4.44
CA ARG A 37 3.51 -8.90 -4.48
C ARG A 37 3.25 -9.51 -3.10
N ALA A 38 4.21 -9.43 -2.18
CA ALA A 38 4.03 -9.89 -0.81
C ALA A 38 3.04 -8.99 -0.05
N ILE A 39 3.10 -7.68 -0.26
CA ILE A 39 2.13 -6.72 0.31
C ILE A 39 0.72 -6.97 -0.24
N VAL A 40 0.57 -7.13 -1.55
CA VAL A 40 -0.74 -7.45 -2.16
C VAL A 40 -1.30 -8.76 -1.60
N ARG A 41 -0.46 -9.79 -1.43
CA ARG A 41 -0.91 -11.04 -0.81
C ARG A 41 -1.37 -10.85 0.63
N LEU A 42 -0.64 -10.07 1.42
CA LEU A 42 -1.05 -9.73 2.78
C LEU A 42 -2.38 -8.98 2.79
N LEU A 43 -2.56 -7.99 1.91
CA LEU A 43 -3.83 -7.27 1.77
C LEU A 43 -4.98 -8.23 1.43
N GLN A 44 -4.80 -9.14 0.48
CA GLN A 44 -5.83 -10.15 0.15
C GLN A 44 -6.24 -11.00 1.37
N ILE A 45 -5.30 -11.34 2.24
CA ILE A 45 -5.57 -12.12 3.46
C ILE A 45 -6.30 -11.29 4.50
N MET A 46 -5.93 -10.02 4.65
CA MET A 46 -6.52 -9.10 5.63
C MET A 46 -7.82 -8.44 5.14
N HIS A 47 -8.28 -8.73 3.91
CA HIS A 47 -9.42 -8.06 3.29
C HIS A 47 -10.69 -8.09 4.17
N SER A 48 -10.95 -9.21 4.85
CA SER A 48 -12.13 -9.40 5.70
C SER A 48 -11.94 -8.98 7.16
N ASP A 49 -10.74 -8.54 7.55
CA ASP A 49 -10.44 -8.09 8.91
C ASP A 49 -10.86 -6.63 9.10
N ARG A 50 -11.91 -6.39 9.89
CA ARG A 50 -12.46 -5.06 10.11
C ARG A 50 -11.48 -4.12 10.80
N ALA A 51 -10.78 -4.59 11.84
CA ALA A 51 -9.85 -3.75 12.58
C ALA A 51 -8.68 -3.30 11.69
N PHE A 52 -8.21 -4.18 10.80
CA PHE A 52 -7.23 -3.83 9.79
C PHE A 52 -7.77 -2.81 8.79
N ARG A 53 -8.97 -3.04 8.24
CA ARG A 53 -9.60 -2.11 7.28
C ARG A 53 -9.80 -0.72 7.87
N ASP A 54 -10.26 -0.64 9.11
CA ASP A 54 -10.50 0.61 9.84
C ASP A 54 -9.20 1.34 10.21
N SER A 55 -8.05 0.65 10.20
CA SER A 55 -6.74 1.26 10.44
C SER A 55 -6.16 1.99 9.22
N LEU A 56 -6.73 1.77 8.03
CA LEU A 56 -6.25 2.39 6.79
C LEU A 56 -6.84 3.79 6.62
N ALA A 57 -6.01 4.73 6.18
CA ALA A 57 -6.48 6.08 5.87
C ALA A 57 -7.37 6.04 4.62
N ILE A 58 -8.43 6.84 4.62
CA ILE A 58 -9.38 6.98 3.52
C ILE A 58 -9.04 8.24 2.72
N ALA A 59 -8.94 8.09 1.40
CA ALA A 59 -8.67 9.16 0.46
C ALA A 59 -9.63 10.34 0.61
N ALA A 60 -9.06 11.55 0.76
CA ALA A 60 -9.75 12.82 0.99
C ALA A 60 -10.60 12.90 2.28
N VAL A 61 -10.44 11.96 3.22
CA VAL A 61 -11.21 11.92 4.47
C VAL A 61 -10.31 12.06 5.68
N ASP A 62 -9.28 11.22 5.84
CA ASP A 62 -8.49 11.18 7.07
C ASP A 62 -7.01 10.80 6.90
N GLY A 63 -6.31 10.77 8.04
CA GLY A 63 -4.93 10.33 8.15
C GLY A 63 -3.99 11.05 7.19
N THR A 64 -3.11 10.28 6.55
CA THR A 64 -2.11 10.77 5.59
C THR A 64 -2.68 10.97 4.18
N LEU A 65 -3.95 10.63 3.94
CA LEU A 65 -4.63 10.79 2.67
C LEU A 65 -5.68 11.91 2.66
N LYS A 66 -5.94 12.58 3.81
CA LYS A 66 -6.96 13.63 3.95
C LYS A 66 -6.91 14.76 2.90
N ASN A 67 -5.70 15.10 2.45
CA ASN A 67 -5.45 16.17 1.47
C ASN A 67 -5.07 15.61 0.09
N ARG A 68 -5.32 14.32 -0.17
CA ARG A 68 -4.99 13.64 -1.42
C ARG A 68 -6.25 13.09 -2.07
N PHE A 69 -6.27 13.08 -3.39
CA PHE A 69 -7.37 12.56 -4.21
C PHE A 69 -8.71 13.32 -4.09
N GLN A 70 -8.69 14.58 -3.65
CA GLN A 70 -9.86 15.44 -3.65
C GLN A 70 -10.39 15.66 -5.07
N ASP A 71 -11.72 15.63 -5.23
CA ASP A 71 -12.42 15.80 -6.50
C ASP A 71 -11.99 14.77 -7.57
N THR A 72 -11.64 13.56 -7.14
CA THR A 72 -11.28 12.44 -8.02
C THR A 72 -12.14 11.19 -7.74
N PRO A 73 -12.19 10.21 -8.67
CA PRO A 73 -12.87 8.93 -8.43
C PRO A 73 -12.32 8.08 -7.27
N ALA A 74 -11.15 8.44 -6.72
CA ALA A 74 -10.57 7.77 -5.56
C ALA A 74 -11.08 8.35 -4.22
N GLN A 75 -11.69 9.54 -4.21
CA GLN A 75 -12.25 10.17 -3.01
C GLN A 75 -13.25 9.23 -2.31
N ALA A 76 -13.04 8.99 -1.02
CA ALA A 76 -13.81 8.05 -0.19
C ALA A 76 -13.91 6.61 -0.72
N ASN A 77 -13.14 6.27 -1.76
CA ASN A 77 -13.20 4.99 -2.47
C ASN A 77 -11.86 4.22 -2.43
N LEU A 78 -10.76 4.95 -2.19
CA LEU A 78 -9.44 4.37 -1.94
C LEU A 78 -9.15 4.44 -0.44
N SER A 79 -8.80 3.29 0.15
CA SER A 79 -8.22 3.22 1.48
C SER A 79 -6.83 2.64 1.42
N GLY A 80 -5.88 3.16 2.20
CA GLY A 80 -4.52 2.68 2.13
C GLY A 80 -3.59 3.23 3.18
N LYS A 81 -2.41 2.62 3.22
CA LYS A 81 -1.30 3.05 4.05
C LYS A 81 -0.24 3.69 3.18
N THR A 82 0.19 4.88 3.61
CA THR A 82 1.32 5.59 3.00
C THR A 82 2.63 5.22 3.70
N GLY A 83 3.70 5.13 2.91
CA GLY A 83 5.09 5.12 3.37
C GLY A 83 5.87 6.25 2.71
N THR A 84 6.60 7.02 3.50
CA THR A 84 7.50 8.06 2.97
C THR A 84 8.77 8.07 3.82
N LEU A 85 9.88 7.71 3.20
CA LEU A 85 11.24 7.85 3.73
C LEU A 85 12.06 8.65 2.72
N SER A 86 13.27 9.08 3.10
CA SER A 86 14.12 9.96 2.29
C SER A 86 14.23 9.52 0.82
N ASP A 87 14.25 8.21 0.56
CA ASP A 87 14.45 7.66 -0.79
C ASP A 87 13.31 6.71 -1.23
N VAL A 88 12.19 6.68 -0.50
CA VAL A 88 11.10 5.73 -0.76
C VAL A 88 9.74 6.41 -0.63
N VAL A 89 8.91 6.28 -1.65
CA VAL A 89 7.49 6.63 -1.61
C VAL A 89 6.66 5.39 -1.93
N SER A 90 5.71 5.09 -1.06
CA SER A 90 4.81 3.95 -1.27
C SER A 90 3.37 4.26 -0.86
N LEU A 91 2.45 3.61 -1.56
CA LEU A 91 1.03 3.57 -1.26
C LEU A 91 0.53 2.16 -1.53
N SER A 92 -0.07 1.54 -0.51
CA SER A 92 -0.65 0.20 -0.63
C SER A 92 -2.00 0.16 0.07
N GLY A 93 -2.96 -0.57 -0.50
CA GLY A 93 -4.32 -0.58 0.03
C GLY A 93 -5.33 -1.16 -0.94
N TYR A 94 -6.56 -0.65 -0.86
CA TYR A 94 -7.70 -1.11 -1.63
C TYR A 94 -8.32 0.05 -2.40
N VAL A 95 -8.87 -0.28 -3.57
CA VAL A 95 -9.67 0.66 -4.37
C VAL A 95 -10.76 -0.12 -5.10
N LYS A 96 -11.97 0.43 -5.18
CA LYS A 96 -13.09 -0.21 -5.89
C LYS A 96 -13.40 0.55 -7.18
N PRO A 97 -12.96 0.05 -8.36
CA PRO A 97 -13.33 0.62 -9.64
C PRO A 97 -14.85 0.49 -9.87
N ALA A 98 -15.46 1.39 -10.63
CA ALA A 98 -16.91 1.37 -10.85
C ALA A 98 -17.41 0.13 -11.59
N ALA A 99 -16.59 -0.45 -12.48
CA ALA A 99 -16.93 -1.58 -13.35
C ALA A 99 -16.04 -2.80 -13.11
N TYR A 100 -15.46 -2.92 -11.91
CA TYR A 100 -14.60 -4.03 -11.53
C TYR A 100 -14.78 -4.37 -10.05
N ASP A 101 -14.30 -5.55 -9.66
CA ASP A 101 -14.26 -5.92 -8.23
C ASP A 101 -13.22 -5.07 -7.49
N GLU A 102 -13.30 -5.04 -6.15
CA GLU A 102 -12.30 -4.34 -5.35
C GLU A 102 -10.89 -4.89 -5.63
N LEU A 103 -9.95 -3.98 -5.84
CA LEU A 103 -8.56 -4.29 -6.13
C LEU A 103 -7.72 -4.04 -4.87
N ALA A 104 -6.91 -5.03 -4.50
CA ALA A 104 -5.77 -4.82 -3.61
C ALA A 104 -4.54 -4.42 -4.43
N PHE A 105 -3.85 -3.36 -4.03
CA PHE A 105 -2.70 -2.82 -4.76
C PHE A 105 -1.52 -2.46 -3.84
N SER A 106 -0.32 -2.44 -4.42
CA SER A 106 0.88 -1.93 -3.78
C SER A 106 1.77 -1.24 -4.81
N ILE A 107 2.02 0.05 -4.61
CA ILE A 107 2.90 0.87 -5.44
C ILE A 107 4.05 1.32 -4.56
N MET A 108 5.28 1.02 -4.98
CA MET A 108 6.50 1.32 -4.24
C MET A 108 7.55 1.84 -5.21
N LEU A 109 8.04 3.06 -4.99
CA LEU A 109 9.14 3.66 -5.73
C LEU A 109 10.30 3.90 -4.77
N ASN A 110 11.45 3.31 -5.06
CA ASN A 110 12.70 3.46 -4.32
C ASN A 110 13.72 4.22 -5.16
N HIS A 111 14.66 4.91 -4.51
CA HIS A 111 15.84 5.53 -5.14
C HIS A 111 15.50 6.43 -6.32
N SER A 112 14.63 7.41 -6.08
CA SER A 112 14.30 8.43 -7.07
C SER A 112 15.21 9.64 -6.92
N ASP A 113 15.80 10.09 -8.02
CA ASP A 113 16.54 11.37 -8.09
C ASP A 113 15.60 12.59 -8.09
N ARG A 114 14.29 12.37 -8.15
CA ARG A 114 13.24 13.41 -8.12
C ARG A 114 12.78 13.71 -6.68
N PRO A 115 12.32 14.94 -6.40
CA PRO A 115 11.74 15.30 -5.10
C PRO A 115 10.60 14.36 -4.70
N ALA A 116 10.51 14.04 -3.41
CA ALA A 116 9.50 13.11 -2.89
C ALA A 116 8.04 13.50 -3.21
N GLU A 117 7.77 14.79 -3.39
CA GLU A 117 6.47 15.29 -3.81
C GLU A 117 6.12 14.88 -5.24
N GLU A 118 7.06 14.98 -6.16
CA GLU A 118 6.87 14.59 -7.56
C GLU A 118 6.65 13.08 -7.68
N VAL A 119 7.47 12.29 -6.97
CA VAL A 119 7.30 10.83 -6.89
C VAL A 119 5.93 10.46 -6.32
N ARG A 120 5.47 11.19 -5.29
CA ARG A 120 4.15 10.99 -4.70
C ARG A 120 3.03 11.31 -5.70
N ALA A 121 3.17 12.37 -6.48
CA ALA A 121 2.23 12.69 -7.55
C ALA A 121 2.16 11.58 -8.62
N MET A 122 3.30 10.98 -8.97
CA MET A 122 3.34 9.82 -9.87
C MET A 122 2.63 8.59 -9.26
N VAL A 123 2.86 8.31 -7.98
CA VAL A 123 2.16 7.23 -7.25
C VAL A 123 0.66 7.47 -7.23
N ASP A 124 0.23 8.71 -7.01
CA ASP A 124 -1.19 9.09 -7.01
C ASP A 124 -1.81 8.97 -8.40
N ALA A 125 -1.09 9.35 -9.45
CA ALA A 125 -1.54 9.15 -10.82
C ALA A 125 -1.76 7.67 -11.14
N ILE A 126 -0.84 6.78 -10.74
CA ILE A 126 -1.00 5.33 -10.92
C ILE A 126 -2.21 4.81 -10.14
N ALA A 127 -2.39 5.25 -8.88
CA ALA A 127 -3.54 4.86 -8.07
C ALA A 127 -4.87 5.31 -8.70
N LEU A 128 -4.91 6.49 -9.31
CA LEU A 128 -6.08 6.97 -10.05
C LEU A 128 -6.36 6.13 -11.30
N LEU A 129 -5.35 5.64 -12.01
CA LEU A 129 -5.57 4.75 -13.15
C LEU A 129 -6.28 3.46 -12.72
N LEU A 130 -6.00 2.95 -11.52
CA LEU A 130 -6.69 1.75 -11.00
C LEU A 130 -8.20 1.96 -10.86
N THR A 131 -8.67 3.17 -10.56
CA THR A 131 -10.11 3.48 -10.46
C THR A 131 -10.86 3.32 -11.79
N ARG A 132 -10.13 3.28 -12.91
CA ARG A 132 -10.67 3.22 -14.27
C ARG A 132 -10.61 1.82 -14.88
N VAL A 133 -10.17 0.82 -14.12
CA VAL A 133 -10.13 -0.58 -14.58
C VAL A 133 -11.55 -1.07 -14.88
N GLN A 134 -11.70 -1.76 -16.00
CA GLN A 134 -12.97 -2.34 -16.46
C GLN A 134 -12.76 -3.81 -16.82
N ARG A 135 -13.83 -4.60 -16.78
CA ARG A 135 -13.82 -5.96 -17.33
C ARG A 135 -13.81 -5.89 -18.85
N CYS A 136 -12.91 -6.65 -19.48
CA CYS A 136 -12.88 -6.85 -20.93
C CYS A 136 -14.04 -7.73 -21.41
#